data_AF-A0A970YHN7-F1
#
_entry.id   AF-A0A970YHN7-F1
#
_cell.length_a   1.000
_cell.length_b   1.000
_cell.length_c   1.000
_cell.angle_alpha   90.00
_cell.angle_beta   90.00
_cell.angle_gamma   90.00
#
_symmetry.space_group_name_H-M   'P 1'
#
loop_
_entity.id
_entity.type
_entity.pdbx_description
1 polymer ?
#
loop_
_entity_poly.entity_id
_entity_poly.type
_entity_poly.pdbx_seq_one_letter_code
_entity_poly.pdbx_strand_id
1 'polypeptide(L)'
;IAALKPVIADESLMTIADFDLALELGWSGVALKTCKCHSHAVLCVAKAEAAGAPYMVQDLTNTGLGLIHSVGLAARSNTMMGVEANSRQFRPAWNAPEAEVHPHTFQPVKGRVSTETYGAVGLGYRIEEIGRPVFR
;
A
#
# COMPACT_ATOMS: atom_id res chain seq x y z
N ILE A 1 4.20 -4.79 -25.65
CA ILE A 1 3.61 -3.69 -24.84
C ILE A 1 4.52 -3.33 -23.66
N ALA A 2 4.96 -4.31 -22.85
CA ALA A 2 5.88 -4.08 -21.71
C ALA A 2 7.20 -3.37 -22.07
N ALA A 3 7.69 -3.53 -23.31
CA ALA A 3 8.86 -2.80 -23.82
C ALA A 3 8.61 -1.29 -24.06
N LEU A 4 7.35 -0.84 -24.10
CA LEU A 4 6.97 0.56 -24.35
C LEU A 4 6.47 1.27 -23.09
N LYS A 5 5.78 0.54 -22.20
CA LYS A 5 5.23 1.04 -20.94
C LYS A 5 5.30 -0.07 -19.88
N PRO A 6 5.53 0.26 -18.60
CA PRO A 6 5.49 -0.74 -17.54
C PRO A 6 4.16 -1.48 -17.51
N VAL A 7 4.22 -2.81 -17.44
CA VAL A 7 3.06 -3.69 -17.27
C VAL A 7 3.23 -4.44 -15.96
N ILE A 8 2.28 -4.28 -15.04
CA ILE A 8 2.42 -4.69 -13.64
C ILE A 8 1.44 -5.81 -13.33
N ALA A 9 1.94 -6.93 -12.80
CA ALA A 9 1.11 -8.09 -12.45
C ALA A 9 0.34 -7.84 -11.14
N ASP A 10 -0.98 -8.06 -11.17
CA ASP A 10 -1.87 -7.88 -10.01
C ASP A 10 -2.54 -9.20 -9.58
N GLU A 11 -3.56 -9.65 -10.33
CA GLU A 11 -4.47 -10.68 -9.86
C GLU A 11 -3.79 -12.04 -9.68
N SER A 12 -2.78 -12.33 -10.50
CA SER A 12 -2.03 -13.59 -10.48
C SER A 12 -0.91 -13.64 -9.43
N LEU A 13 -0.62 -12.54 -8.72
CA LEU A 13 0.48 -12.49 -7.75
C LEU A 13 0.03 -13.00 -6.38
N MET A 14 0.11 -14.32 -6.16
CA MET A 14 -0.31 -14.96 -4.91
C MET A 14 0.86 -15.51 -4.08
N THR A 15 1.96 -15.84 -4.74
CA THR A 15 3.17 -16.42 -4.16
C THR A 15 4.42 -15.77 -4.73
N ILE A 16 5.57 -16.03 -4.10
CA ILE A 16 6.88 -15.60 -4.62
C ILE A 16 7.25 -16.30 -5.93
N ALA A 17 6.74 -17.50 -6.19
CA ALA A 17 6.93 -18.19 -7.46
C ALA A 17 6.15 -17.49 -8.59
N ASP A 18 4.98 -16.92 -8.30
CA ASP A 18 4.21 -16.16 -9.28
C ASP A 18 4.94 -14.87 -9.70
N PHE A 19 5.73 -14.28 -8.79
CA PHE A 19 6.60 -13.15 -9.12
C PHE A 19 7.63 -13.55 -10.19
N ASP A 20 8.32 -14.68 -9.99
CA ASP A 20 9.33 -15.17 -10.94
C ASP A 20 8.69 -15.46 -12.29
N LEU A 21 7.56 -16.17 -12.27
CA LEU A 21 6.80 -16.48 -13.48
C LEU A 21 6.34 -15.20 -14.20
N ALA A 22 5.92 -14.16 -13.48
CA ALA A 22 5.55 -12.89 -14.09
C ALA A 22 6.73 -12.26 -14.85
N LEU A 23 7.93 -12.26 -14.27
CA LEU A 23 9.12 -11.75 -14.97
C LEU A 23 9.48 -12.60 -16.19
N GLU A 24 9.41 -13.93 -16.08
CA GLU A 24 9.64 -14.85 -17.20
C GLU A 24 8.66 -14.62 -18.36
N LEU A 25 7.40 -14.33 -18.05
CA LEU A 25 6.35 -14.02 -19.02
C LEU A 25 6.45 -12.59 -19.59
N GLY A 26 7.44 -11.80 -19.16
CA GLY A 26 7.72 -10.46 -19.69
C GLY A 26 6.91 -9.34 -19.04
N TRP A 27 6.32 -9.57 -17.86
CA TRP A 27 5.79 -8.48 -17.04
C TRP A 27 6.94 -7.62 -16.53
N SER A 28 6.70 -6.31 -16.42
CA SER A 28 7.73 -5.38 -15.95
C SER A 28 7.93 -5.46 -14.44
N GLY A 29 6.89 -5.79 -13.68
CA GLY A 29 6.89 -5.68 -12.23
C GLY A 29 5.59 -6.17 -11.61
N VAL A 30 5.39 -5.88 -10.32
CA VAL A 30 4.28 -6.43 -9.54
C VAL A 30 3.53 -5.38 -8.72
N ALA A 31 2.26 -5.63 -8.46
CA ALA A 31 1.44 -4.75 -7.66
C ALA A 31 1.11 -5.35 -6.29
N LEU A 32 1.47 -4.61 -5.25
CA LEU A 32 1.40 -5.03 -3.86
C LEU A 32 0.14 -4.48 -3.22
N LYS A 33 -0.55 -5.32 -2.44
CA LYS A 33 -1.71 -4.93 -1.64
C LYS A 33 -1.51 -5.41 -0.22
N THR A 34 -1.46 -4.50 0.74
CA THR A 34 -1.31 -4.84 2.16
C THR A 34 -2.44 -5.76 2.65
N CYS A 35 -3.66 -5.57 2.14
CA CYS A 35 -4.84 -6.38 2.45
C CYS A 35 -4.81 -7.79 1.85
N LYS A 36 -4.01 -8.07 0.81
CA LYS A 36 -3.81 -9.43 0.31
C LYS A 36 -2.97 -10.23 1.30
N CYS A 37 -1.81 -9.69 1.68
CA CYS A 37 -0.97 -10.21 2.77
C CYS A 37 0.23 -9.28 2.98
N HIS A 38 0.47 -8.84 4.22
CA HIS A 38 1.60 -7.95 4.55
C HIS A 38 2.96 -8.64 4.34
N SER A 39 3.14 -9.84 4.87
CA SER A 39 4.42 -10.56 4.78
C SER A 39 4.76 -10.86 3.32
N HIS A 40 3.77 -11.23 2.51
CA HIS A 40 3.97 -11.41 1.07
C HIS A 40 4.38 -10.10 0.39
N ALA A 41 3.72 -8.98 0.70
CA ALA A 41 4.09 -7.68 0.15
C ALA A 41 5.54 -7.29 0.51
N VAL A 42 5.97 -7.52 1.76
CA VAL A 42 7.36 -7.24 2.21
C VAL A 42 8.37 -8.11 1.47
N LEU A 43 8.10 -9.40 1.30
CA LEU A 43 8.97 -10.30 0.52
C LEU A 43 9.06 -9.89 -0.95
N CYS A 44 7.93 -9.50 -1.55
CA CYS A 44 7.90 -8.99 -2.92
C CYS A 44 8.64 -7.65 -3.06
N VAL A 45 8.58 -6.74 -2.08
CA VAL A 45 9.41 -5.51 -2.08
C VAL A 45 10.89 -5.89 -2.12
N ALA A 46 11.36 -6.72 -1.20
CA ALA A 46 12.76 -7.10 -1.13
C ALA A 46 13.24 -7.77 -2.42
N LYS A 47 12.43 -8.66 -2.99
CA LYS A 47 12.73 -9.34 -4.25
C LYS A 47 12.74 -8.39 -5.45
N ALA A 48 11.76 -7.49 -5.53
CA ALA A 48 11.67 -6.52 -6.61
C ALA A 48 12.86 -5.55 -6.59
N GLU A 49 13.24 -5.06 -5.41
CA GLU A 49 14.42 -4.20 -5.27
C GLU A 49 15.72 -4.94 -5.65
N ALA A 50 15.89 -6.18 -5.21
CA ALA A 50 17.04 -7.00 -5.59
C ALA A 50 17.12 -7.27 -7.10
N ALA A 51 15.97 -7.43 -7.77
CA ALA A 51 15.88 -7.66 -9.21
C ALA A 51 15.89 -6.37 -10.05
N GLY A 52 15.83 -5.19 -9.43
CA GLY A 52 15.61 -3.92 -10.12
C GLY A 52 14.23 -3.84 -10.81
N ALA A 53 13.28 -4.69 -10.41
CA ALA A 53 11.94 -4.72 -10.96
C ALA A 53 11.06 -3.66 -10.28
N PRO A 54 10.33 -2.82 -11.02
CA PRO A 54 9.40 -1.89 -10.43
C PRO A 54 8.25 -2.59 -9.70
N TYR A 55 7.67 -1.89 -8.72
CA TYR A 55 6.44 -2.30 -8.07
C TYR A 55 5.56 -1.09 -7.71
N MET A 56 4.28 -1.36 -7.47
CA MET A 56 3.31 -0.35 -7.06
C MET A 56 2.55 -0.82 -5.82
N VAL A 57 2.33 0.07 -4.85
CA VAL A 57 1.39 -0.18 -3.75
C VAL A 57 0.00 0.24 -4.20
N GLN A 58 -0.88 -0.74 -4.31
CA GLN A 58 -2.23 -0.59 -4.84
C GLN A 58 -3.30 -0.81 -3.78
N ASP A 59 -4.50 -0.36 -4.11
CA ASP A 59 -5.66 -0.37 -3.25
C ASP A 59 -6.57 -1.59 -3.55
N LEU A 60 -7.33 -2.03 -2.55
CA LEU A 60 -8.46 -2.96 -2.68
C LEU A 60 -9.59 -2.53 -1.76
N THR A 61 -9.96 -1.24 -1.79
CA THR A 61 -10.90 -0.63 -0.84
C THR A 61 -10.36 -0.48 0.59
N ASN A 62 -9.07 -0.17 0.70
CA ASN A 62 -8.38 0.17 1.94
C ASN A 62 -8.87 1.52 2.46
N THR A 63 -9.66 1.45 3.53
CA THR A 63 -10.18 2.61 4.28
C THR A 63 -9.84 2.44 5.76
N GLY A 64 -9.88 3.53 6.54
CA GLY A 64 -9.48 3.54 7.95
C GLY A 64 -8.07 2.95 8.14
N LEU A 65 -7.94 1.98 9.03
CA LEU A 65 -6.66 1.29 9.29
C LEU A 65 -6.01 0.65 8.05
N GLY A 66 -6.81 0.15 7.11
CA GLY A 66 -6.28 -0.43 5.87
C GLY A 66 -5.51 0.60 5.04
N LEU A 67 -5.99 1.85 5.02
CA LEU A 67 -5.28 2.94 4.35
C LEU A 67 -3.98 3.28 5.08
N ILE A 68 -4.02 3.39 6.41
CA ILE A 68 -2.83 3.66 7.23
C ILE A 68 -1.74 2.61 6.96
N HIS A 69 -2.13 1.33 6.90
CA HIS A 69 -1.23 0.23 6.57
C HIS A 69 -0.62 0.37 5.18
N SER A 70 -1.45 0.64 4.17
CA SER A 70 -1.03 0.78 2.77
C SER A 70 -0.04 1.93 2.59
N VAL A 71 -0.38 3.12 3.13
CA VAL A 71 0.49 4.30 3.10
C VAL A 71 1.78 4.06 3.89
N GLY A 72 1.70 3.37 5.03
CA GLY A 72 2.86 3.03 5.85
C GLY A 72 3.87 2.11 5.13
N LEU A 73 3.39 1.13 4.35
CA LEU A 73 4.22 0.29 3.50
C LEU A 73 4.85 1.11 2.35
N ALA A 74 4.05 1.91 1.66
CA ALA A 74 4.51 2.73 0.55
C ALA A 74 5.57 3.75 0.97
N ALA A 75 5.40 4.42 2.12
CA ALA A 75 6.35 5.40 2.63
C ALA A 75 7.71 4.80 3.05
N ARG A 76 7.80 3.48 3.21
CA ARG A 76 9.01 2.74 3.60
C ARG A 76 9.57 1.87 2.46
N SER A 77 9.11 2.11 1.24
CA SER A 77 9.52 1.36 0.05
C SER A 77 9.68 2.31 -1.16
N ASN A 78 10.34 1.84 -2.21
CA ASN A 78 10.62 2.58 -3.44
C ASN A 78 9.56 2.34 -4.55
N THR A 79 8.29 2.34 -4.18
CA THR A 79 7.15 2.16 -5.10
C THR A 79 7.10 3.26 -6.19
N MET A 80 6.85 2.86 -7.45
CA MET A 80 7.04 3.73 -8.63
C MET A 80 6.17 5.00 -8.60
N MET A 81 4.90 4.89 -8.22
CA MET A 81 3.91 5.99 -8.27
C MET A 81 3.34 6.33 -6.90
N GLY A 82 4.11 6.10 -5.83
CA GLY A 82 3.64 6.25 -4.47
C GLY A 82 2.61 5.17 -4.13
N VAL A 83 1.41 5.59 -3.71
CA VAL A 83 0.37 4.71 -3.17
C VAL A 83 -0.99 5.03 -3.78
N GLU A 84 -1.71 4.00 -4.20
CA GLU A 84 -3.12 4.10 -4.49
C GLU A 84 -3.92 4.17 -3.18
N ALA A 85 -4.74 5.21 -3.05
CA ALA A 85 -5.43 5.54 -1.80
C ALA A 85 -6.83 6.11 -2.03
N ASN A 86 -7.35 6.04 -3.25
CA ASN A 86 -8.57 6.73 -3.69
C ASN A 86 -9.83 6.25 -2.95
N SER A 87 -9.86 5.03 -2.41
CA SER A 87 -11.02 4.52 -1.67
C SER A 87 -11.44 5.40 -0.49
N ARG A 88 -10.51 6.18 0.09
CA ARG A 88 -10.83 7.17 1.13
C ARG A 88 -11.86 8.23 0.70
N GLN A 89 -11.89 8.56 -0.60
CA GLN A 89 -12.80 9.56 -1.18
C GLN A 89 -14.23 9.01 -1.32
N PHE A 90 -14.38 7.70 -1.46
CA PHE A 90 -15.67 7.03 -1.67
C PHE A 90 -16.32 6.56 -0.36
N ARG A 91 -15.56 6.56 0.75
CA ARG A 91 -16.09 6.19 2.08
C ARG A 91 -15.66 7.16 3.19
N PRO A 92 -15.88 8.49 3.04
CA PRO A 92 -15.34 9.50 3.94
C PRO A 92 -15.79 9.32 5.39
N ALA A 93 -17.06 8.98 5.64
CA ALA A 93 -17.59 8.76 6.99
C ALA A 93 -16.90 7.59 7.72
N TRP A 94 -16.47 6.56 6.98
CA TRP A 94 -15.75 5.45 7.61
C TRP A 94 -14.35 5.82 8.05
N ASN A 95 -13.71 6.78 7.38
CA ASN A 95 -12.35 7.21 7.71
C ASN A 95 -12.31 8.23 8.86
N ALA A 96 -13.45 8.77 9.29
CA ALA A 96 -13.47 9.92 10.18
C ALA A 96 -12.67 9.73 11.48
N PRO A 97 -12.81 8.61 12.23
CA PRO A 97 -12.03 8.41 13.45
C PRO A 97 -10.52 8.32 13.21
N GLU A 98 -10.10 7.63 12.15
CA GLU A 98 -8.68 7.54 11.79
C GLU A 98 -8.13 8.88 11.25
N ALA A 99 -8.97 9.68 10.61
CA ALA A 99 -8.61 11.00 10.10
C ALA A 99 -8.42 12.04 11.21
N GLU A 100 -9.04 11.87 12.39
CA GLU A 100 -8.77 12.70 13.56
C GLU A 100 -7.32 12.49 14.08
N VAL A 101 -6.81 11.25 14.00
CA VAL A 101 -5.45 10.89 14.45
C VAL A 101 -4.40 11.12 13.34
N HIS A 102 -4.77 10.87 12.08
CA HIS A 102 -3.88 10.94 10.92
C HIS A 102 -4.40 11.86 9.79
N PRO A 103 -4.67 13.14 10.06
CA PRO A 103 -5.36 14.03 9.11
C PRO A 103 -4.70 14.06 7.74
N HIS A 104 -3.37 14.15 7.68
CA HIS A 104 -2.63 14.25 6.43
C HIS A 104 -2.45 12.91 5.67
N THR A 105 -2.83 11.78 6.27
CA THR A 105 -3.03 10.51 5.52
C THR A 105 -4.35 10.53 4.76
N PHE A 106 -5.41 11.08 5.36
CA PHE A 106 -6.76 11.03 4.79
C PHE A 106 -7.10 12.26 3.93
N GLN A 107 -6.44 13.39 4.16
CA GLN A 107 -6.59 14.64 3.44
C GLN A 107 -5.29 15.01 2.72
N PRO A 108 -5.04 14.46 1.51
CA PRO A 108 -3.82 14.77 0.79
C PRO A 108 -3.77 16.22 0.33
N VAL A 109 -2.58 16.79 0.41
CA VAL A 109 -2.27 18.15 -0.02
C VAL A 109 -1.39 18.07 -1.26
N LYS A 110 -1.81 18.70 -2.36
CA LYS A 110 -1.11 18.68 -3.65
C LYS A 110 -0.75 17.25 -4.12
N GLY A 111 -1.70 16.31 -3.94
CA GLY A 111 -1.54 14.91 -4.37
C GLY A 111 -0.64 14.06 -3.47
N ARG A 112 -0.26 14.55 -2.28
CA ARG A 112 0.62 13.83 -1.35
C ARG A 112 -0.09 13.56 -0.03
N VAL A 113 0.08 12.34 0.48
CA VAL A 113 -0.30 11.94 1.83
C VAL A 113 0.94 11.93 2.73
N SER A 114 0.75 12.09 4.03
CA SER A 114 1.83 12.16 5.03
C SER A 114 1.68 11.06 6.08
N THR A 115 2.83 10.55 6.54
CA THR A 115 2.96 9.61 7.66
C THR A 115 3.50 10.28 8.91
N GLU A 116 3.55 11.63 8.98
CA GLU A 116 4.18 12.37 10.09
C GLU A 116 3.58 12.05 11.47
N THR A 117 2.29 11.70 11.52
CA THR A 117 1.61 11.35 12.77
C THR A 117 1.67 9.86 13.08
N TYR A 118 2.43 9.07 12.32
CA TYR A 118 2.59 7.64 12.57
C TYR A 118 3.60 7.45 13.70
N GLY A 119 3.35 6.46 14.56
CA GLY A 119 4.32 6.09 15.58
C GLY A 119 5.66 5.62 14.97
N ALA A 120 6.73 5.72 15.76
CA ALA A 120 8.07 5.29 15.34
C ALA A 120 8.16 3.78 15.06
N VAL A 121 7.29 2.98 15.71
CA VAL A 121 7.30 1.52 15.63
C VAL A 121 5.94 0.98 15.19
N GLY A 122 5.96 -0.21 14.60
CA GLY A 122 4.75 -0.91 14.14
C GLY A 122 4.19 -0.35 12.83
N LEU A 123 2.89 -0.58 12.61
CA LEU A 123 2.19 -0.21 11.36
C LEU A 123 1.60 1.20 11.38
N GLY A 124 1.86 1.99 12.41
CA GLY A 124 1.44 3.39 12.49
C GLY A 124 -0.02 3.62 12.93
N TYR A 125 -0.75 2.58 13.33
CA TYR A 125 -2.20 2.66 13.59
C TYR A 125 -2.65 3.55 14.74
N ARG A 126 -1.86 3.64 15.84
CA ARG A 126 -2.25 4.38 17.05
C ARG A 126 -3.67 4.04 17.53
N ILE A 127 -4.00 2.74 17.60
CA ILE A 127 -5.36 2.23 17.85
C ILE A 127 -6.00 2.85 19.09
N GLU A 128 -5.24 3.00 20.18
CA GLU A 128 -5.73 3.55 21.46
C GLU A 128 -6.22 5.00 21.37
N GLU A 129 -5.83 5.72 20.32
CA GLU A 129 -6.18 7.12 20.09
C GLU A 129 -7.32 7.28 19.08
N ILE A 130 -7.71 6.19 18.40
CA ILE A 130 -8.80 6.20 17.44
C ILE A 130 -10.11 6.00 18.20
N GLY A 131 -11.03 6.96 18.06
CA GLY A 131 -12.36 6.94 18.69
C GLY A 131 -13.33 5.88 18.14
N ARG A 132 -12.90 4.64 17.90
CA ARG A 132 -13.77 3.51 17.56
C ARG A 132 -13.29 2.20 18.18
N PRO A 133 -14.19 1.24 18.44
CA PRO A 133 -13.79 -0.11 18.82
C PRO A 133 -13.16 -0.79 17.60
N VAL A 134 -11.84 -1.00 17.62
CA VAL A 134 -11.12 -1.67 16.53
C VAL A 134 -10.99 -3.18 16.79
N PHE A 135 -10.92 -3.60 18.05
CA PHE A 135 -10.97 -5.00 18.46
C PHE A 135 -11.74 -5.06 19.78
N ARG A 136 -12.80 -5.86 19.83
CA ARG A 136 -13.49 -6.27 21.05
C ARG A 136 -13.39 -7.78 21.15
#